data_AF-A0A438M6F0-F1
#
_entry.id   AF-A0A438M6F0-F1
#
_cell.length_a   1.000
_cell.length_b   1.000
_cell.length_c   1.000
_cell.angle_alpha   90.00
_cell.angle_beta   90.00
_cell.angle_gamma   90.00
#
_symmetry.space_group_name_H-M   'P 1'
#
loop_
_entity.id
_entity.type
_entity.pdbx_description
1 polymer ?
#
loop_
_entity_poly.entity_id
_entity_poly.type
_entity_poly.pdbx_seq_one_letter_code
_entity_poly.pdbx_strand_id
1 'polypeptide(L)'
;MGSRPNPEHAARNGRHGGRPPVITDDMLHTVLRRRAAGESVESIQPNLIIPTGKRKGHNPSLASIYRALAEHDKRQAYSEAVEAARAEFGALGTSP
;
A
#
# COMPACT_ATOMS: atom_id res chain seq x y z
N MET A 1 21.11 15.12 -27.93
CA MET A 1 20.89 13.91 -27.11
C MET A 1 19.83 14.22 -26.07
N GLY A 2 18.58 13.80 -26.30
CA GLY A 2 17.48 14.03 -25.36
C GLY A 2 17.45 12.94 -24.30
N SER A 3 17.52 13.33 -23.03
CA SER A 3 17.24 12.44 -21.90
C SER A 3 15.81 11.93 -22.00
N ARG A 4 15.64 10.61 -22.10
CA ARG A 4 14.33 9.97 -22.03
C ARG A 4 13.77 10.19 -20.61
N PRO A 5 12.54 10.71 -20.45
CA PRO A 5 11.94 10.83 -19.13
C PRO A 5 11.68 9.43 -18.54
N ASN A 6 12.08 9.26 -17.28
CA ASN A 6 11.84 8.05 -16.48
C ASN A 6 10.34 7.93 -16.14
N PRO A 7 9.61 6.88 -16.57
CA PRO A 7 8.15 6.78 -16.38
C PRO A 7 7.69 6.41 -14.96
N GLU A 8 8.58 6.16 -14.00
CA GLU A 8 8.18 5.57 -12.70
C GLU A 8 7.64 6.55 -11.66
N HIS A 9 7.69 7.87 -11.89
CA HIS A 9 7.22 8.84 -10.88
C HIS A 9 5.72 9.18 -10.92
N ALA A 10 4.97 8.70 -11.92
CA ALA A 10 3.59 9.15 -12.15
C ALA A 10 2.50 8.39 -11.36
N ALA A 11 2.82 7.34 -10.60
CA ALA A 11 1.80 6.52 -9.94
C ALA A 11 1.49 6.89 -8.47
N ARG A 12 2.22 7.84 -7.85
CA ARG A 12 2.11 8.06 -6.39
C ARG A 12 0.84 8.77 -5.93
N ASN A 13 0.10 9.41 -6.85
CA ASN A 13 -1.14 10.14 -6.53
C ASN A 13 -2.30 9.64 -7.38
N GLY A 14 -2.43 8.32 -7.52
CA GLY A 14 -3.63 7.70 -8.07
C GLY A 14 -4.85 8.16 -7.30
N ARG A 15 -5.56 9.17 -7.83
CA ARG A 15 -6.94 9.49 -7.49
C ARG A 15 -7.76 8.25 -7.85
N HIS A 16 -7.85 7.29 -6.93
CA HIS A 16 -8.76 6.17 -7.06
C HIS A 16 -10.17 6.75 -7.18
N GLY A 17 -10.78 6.63 -8.37
CA GLY A 17 -12.13 7.11 -8.69
C GLY A 17 -13.23 6.31 -7.96
N GLY A 18 -13.13 6.27 -6.64
CA GLY A 18 -14.04 5.58 -5.73
C GLY A 18 -14.02 6.28 -4.36
N ARG A 19 -15.00 5.94 -3.52
CA ARG A 19 -15.11 6.49 -2.16
C ARG A 19 -13.75 6.35 -1.44
N PRO A 20 -13.18 7.44 -0.89
CA PRO A 20 -11.90 7.39 -0.20
C PRO A 20 -11.88 6.26 0.84
N PRO A 21 -10.81 5.45 0.89
CA PRO A 21 -10.72 4.37 1.86
C PRO A 21 -10.76 4.97 3.27
N VAL A 22 -11.47 4.29 4.17
CA VAL A 22 -11.56 4.70 5.59
C VAL A 22 -10.20 4.57 6.29
N ILE A 23 -9.35 3.65 5.82
CA ILE A 23 -7.95 3.51 6.23
C ILE A 23 -7.11 4.33 5.26
N THR A 24 -6.44 5.37 5.76
CA THR A 24 -5.44 6.12 4.99
C THR A 24 -4.13 5.35 4.89
N ASP A 25 -3.26 5.78 4.01
CA ASP A 25 -1.90 5.24 3.85
C ASP A 25 -1.08 5.36 5.16
N ASP A 26 -1.12 6.52 5.82
CA ASP A 26 -0.45 6.74 7.11
C ASP A 26 -0.92 5.78 8.21
N MET A 27 -2.23 5.52 8.26
CA MET A 27 -2.81 4.58 9.21
C MET A 27 -2.35 3.16 8.90
N LEU A 28 -2.34 2.76 7.63
CA LEU A 28 -1.85 1.45 7.18
C LEU A 28 -0.37 1.27 7.52
N HIS A 29 0.47 2.26 7.25
CA HIS A 29 1.89 2.26 7.62
C HIS A 29 2.09 2.08 9.13
N THR A 30 1.29 2.79 9.93
CA THR A 30 1.31 2.64 11.40
C THR A 30 0.96 1.22 11.83
N VAL A 31 -0.08 0.62 11.23
CA VAL A 31 -0.48 -0.76 11.53
C VAL A 31 0.63 -1.74 11.15
N LEU A 32 1.19 -1.63 9.94
CA LEU A 32 2.25 -2.52 9.47
C LEU A 32 3.47 -2.47 10.41
N ARG A 33 3.91 -1.26 10.78
CA ARG A 33 5.04 -1.07 11.72
C ARG A 33 4.78 -1.73 13.07
N ARG A 34 3.59 -1.51 13.66
CA ARG A 34 3.26 -2.04 15.00
C ARG A 34 3.05 -3.56 14.98
N ARG A 35 2.49 -4.11 13.90
CA ARG A 35 2.41 -5.56 13.70
C ARG A 35 3.79 -6.20 13.56
N ALA A 36 4.72 -5.56 12.85
CA ALA A 36 6.11 -6.01 12.77
C ALA A 36 6.81 -5.99 14.15
N ALA A 37 6.37 -5.10 15.06
CA ALA A 37 6.79 -5.08 16.46
C ALA A 37 6.05 -6.10 17.36
N GLY A 38 5.19 -6.95 16.80
CA GLY A 38 4.46 -8.00 17.53
C GLY A 38 3.11 -7.58 18.12
N GLU A 39 2.64 -6.37 17.86
CA GLU A 39 1.34 -5.93 18.37
C GLU A 39 0.15 -6.49 17.57
N SER A 40 -0.92 -6.87 18.28
CA SER A 40 -2.16 -7.33 17.64
C SER A 40 -2.95 -6.16 17.04
N VAL A 41 -3.77 -6.43 16.01
CA VAL A 41 -4.59 -5.39 15.35
C VAL A 41 -5.60 -4.79 16.33
N GLU A 42 -6.11 -5.60 17.24
CA GLU A 42 -7.04 -5.22 18.32
C GLU A 42 -6.39 -4.23 19.30
N SER A 43 -5.09 -4.40 19.57
CA SER A 43 -4.32 -3.49 20.44
C SER A 43 -3.95 -2.18 19.72
N ILE A 44 -3.78 -2.25 18.40
CA ILE A 44 -3.43 -1.09 17.57
C ILE A 44 -4.66 -0.20 17.32
N GLN A 45 -5.83 -0.80 17.06
CA GLN A 45 -7.04 -0.11 16.60
C GLN A 45 -7.47 1.10 17.47
N PRO A 46 -7.45 1.03 18.81
CA PRO A 46 -7.87 2.16 19.66
C PRO A 46 -6.99 3.40 19.49
N ASN A 47 -5.76 3.24 19.01
CA ASN A 47 -4.80 4.32 18.79
C ASN A 47 -4.89 4.92 17.38
N LEU A 48 -5.74 4.36 16.51
CA LEU A 48 -5.95 4.86 15.16
C LEU A 48 -7.17 5.76 15.11
N ILE A 49 -7.01 6.99 14.60
CA ILE A 49 -8.09 7.96 14.46
C ILE A 49 -8.28 8.30 12.98
N ILE A 50 -9.52 8.19 12.51
CA ILE A 50 -9.88 8.59 11.14
C ILE A 50 -9.77 10.13 11.04
N PRO A 51 -8.93 10.67 10.13
CA PRO A 51 -8.64 12.10 10.10
C PRO A 51 -9.71 12.93 9.37
N THR A 52 -10.49 12.33 8.46
CA THR A 52 -11.38 13.05 7.54
C THR A 52 -12.73 12.33 7.30
N GLY A 53 -13.69 13.06 6.71
CA GLY A 53 -14.97 12.54 6.28
C GLY A 53 -15.99 12.29 7.41
N LYS A 54 -17.10 11.60 7.07
CA LYS A 54 -18.24 11.37 7.98
C LYS A 54 -17.87 10.66 9.30
N ARG A 55 -16.77 9.90 9.31
CA ARG A 55 -16.30 9.15 10.50
C ARG A 55 -15.08 9.78 11.16
N LYS A 56 -14.79 11.05 10.88
CA LYS A 56 -13.68 11.78 11.51
C LYS A 56 -13.76 11.67 13.04
N GLY A 57 -12.61 11.44 13.67
CA GLY A 57 -12.50 11.33 15.13
C GLY A 57 -12.86 9.95 15.70
N HIS A 58 -13.39 9.04 14.88
CA HIS A 58 -13.66 7.66 15.31
C HIS A 58 -12.50 6.73 14.97
N ASN A 59 -12.42 5.60 15.68
CA ASN A 59 -11.55 4.51 15.31
C ASN A 59 -12.08 3.76 14.08
N PRO A 60 -11.20 3.28 13.19
CA PRO A 60 -11.60 2.39 12.13
C PRO A 60 -12.11 1.05 12.67
N SER A 61 -13.01 0.38 11.95
CA SER A 61 -13.38 -0.99 12.30
C SER A 61 -12.25 -1.98 12.02
N LEU A 62 -12.16 -3.05 12.81
CA LEU A 62 -11.19 -4.14 12.59
C LEU A 62 -11.30 -4.69 11.16
N ALA A 63 -12.51 -4.93 10.67
CA ALA A 63 -12.74 -5.37 9.29
C ALA A 63 -12.14 -4.41 8.23
N SER A 64 -12.19 -3.10 8.49
CA SER A 64 -11.59 -2.12 7.58
C SER A 64 -10.06 -2.20 7.59
N ILE A 65 -9.46 -2.41 8.76
CA ILE A 65 -8.01 -2.59 8.90
C ILE A 65 -7.57 -3.88 8.20
N TYR A 66 -8.22 -5.01 8.47
CA TYR A 66 -7.89 -6.30 7.84
C TYR A 66 -8.04 -6.25 6.32
N ARG A 67 -9.08 -5.59 5.80
CA ARG A 67 -9.21 -5.36 4.36
C ARG A 67 -8.04 -4.56 3.81
N ALA A 68 -7.63 -3.48 4.49
CA ALA A 68 -6.51 -2.67 4.03
C ALA A 68 -5.19 -3.46 4.02
N LEU A 69 -4.96 -4.32 5.02
CA LEU A 69 -3.81 -5.23 5.06
C LEU A 69 -3.85 -6.24 3.90
N ALA A 70 -4.98 -6.89 3.66
CA ALA A 70 -5.11 -7.84 2.55
C ALA A 70 -4.91 -7.18 1.17
N GLU A 71 -5.44 -5.97 0.98
CA GLU A 71 -5.22 -5.20 -0.25
C GLU A 71 -3.77 -4.74 -0.40
N HIS A 72 -3.10 -4.40 0.70
CA HIS A 72 -1.67 -4.12 0.69
C HIS A 72 -0.85 -5.33 0.25
N ASP A 73 -1.11 -6.50 0.84
CA ASP A 73 -0.36 -7.72 0.53
C ASP A 73 -0.54 -8.13 -0.94
N LYS A 74 -1.76 -8.00 -1.49
CA LYS A 74 -2.01 -8.20 -2.93
C LYS A 74 -1.21 -7.25 -3.81
N ARG A 75 -1.09 -5.97 -3.42
CA ARG A 75 -0.32 -4.97 -4.17
C ARG A 75 1.18 -5.28 -4.16
N GLN A 76 1.71 -5.69 -3.00
CA GLN A 76 3.12 -6.10 -2.89
C GLN A 76 3.40 -7.33 -3.75
N ALA A 77 2.56 -8.37 -3.64
CA ALA A 77 2.70 -9.58 -4.44
C ALA A 77 2.66 -9.29 -5.95
N TYR A 78 1.77 -8.39 -6.40
CA TYR A 78 1.73 -7.98 -7.80
C TYR A 78 3.01 -7.22 -8.21
N SER A 79 3.48 -6.29 -7.37
CA SER A 79 4.71 -5.55 -7.64
C SER A 79 5.93 -6.47 -7.75
N GLU A 80 6.07 -7.42 -6.84
CA GLU A 80 7.15 -8.41 -6.85
C GLU A 80 7.10 -9.29 -8.11
N ALA A 81 5.91 -9.73 -8.51
CA ALA A 81 5.74 -10.51 -9.74
C ALA A 81 6.13 -9.71 -11.00
N VAL A 82 5.78 -8.42 -11.05
CA VAL A 82 6.15 -7.54 -12.17
C VAL A 82 7.67 -7.33 -12.23
N GLU A 83 8.31 -7.08 -11.10
CA GLU A 83 9.77 -6.90 -11.04
C GLU A 83 10.52 -8.20 -11.36
N ALA A 84 10.04 -9.34 -10.90
CA ALA A 84 10.60 -10.64 -11.24
C ALA A 84 10.52 -10.92 -12.76
N ALA A 85 9.36 -10.66 -13.37
CA ALA A 85 9.19 -10.81 -14.82
C ALA A 85 10.08 -9.85 -15.62
N ARG A 86 10.27 -8.62 -15.13
CA ARG A 86 11.18 -7.63 -15.74
C ARG A 86 12.63 -8.10 -15.68
N ALA A 87 13.07 -8.66 -14.55
CA ALA A 87 14.41 -9.19 -14.37
C ALA A 87 14.66 -10.42 -15.26
N GLU A 88 13.70 -11.35 -15.32
CA GLU A 88 13.77 -12.54 -16.18
C GLU A 88 13.88 -12.15 -17.66
N PHE A 89 13.02 -11.22 -18.12
CA PHE A 89 13.09 -10.72 -19.50
C PHE A 89 14.44 -10.08 -19.83
N GLY A 90 14.99 -9.30 -18.89
CA GLY A 90 16.34 -8.72 -19.03
C GLY A 90 17.44 -9.78 -19.14
N ALA A 91 17.34 -10.87 -18.39
CA ALA A 91 18.29 -11.98 -18.44
C ALA A 91 18.23 -12.76 -19.77
N LEU A 92 17.05 -12.88 -20.39
CA LEU A 92 16.90 -13.52 -21.70
C LEU A 92 17.45 -12.67 -22.87
N GLY A 93 17.52 -11.35 -22.71
CA GLY A 93 18.07 -10.43 -23.72
C GLY A 93 19.60 -10.30 -23.72
N THR A 94 20.29 -10.91 -22.74
CA THR A 94 21.75 -10.89 -22.61
C THR A 94 22.38 -12.25 -22.93
N SER A 95 22.02 -12.86 -24.06
CA SER A 95 22.80 -13.97 -24.61
C SER A 95 24.02 -13.41 -25.37
N PRO A 96 25.26 -13.86 -25.10
CA PRO A 96 26.43 -13.54 -25.92
C PRO A 96 26.33 -14.14 -27.34
#